data_AF-A0A519QC90-F1
#
_entry.id   AF-A0A519QC90-F1
#
_cell.length_a   1.000
_cell.length_b   1.000
_cell.length_c   1.000
_cell.angle_alpha   90.00
_cell.angle_beta   90.00
_cell.angle_gamma   90.00
#
_symmetry.space_group_name_H-M   'P 1'
#
loop_
_entity.id
_entity.type
_entity.pdbx_description
1 polymer ?
#
loop_
_entity_poly.entity_id
_entity_poly.type
_entity_poly.pdbx_seq_one_letter_code
_entity_poly.pdbx_strand_id
1 'polypeptide(L)'
;MGFAFLAMGGWALFANSGHGLAAAWLPALSQGVLSGLITLVLKRALEAMSGRFPGVLSYALPPAITAGAVLLLLASVHKLIGTPEILRTIAVPWSVSTLYAIIYSATLARGQTKAAR
;
A
#
# COMPACT_ATOMS: atom_id res chain seq x y z
N MET A 1 4.53 -10.93 -5.75
CA MET A 1 3.38 -10.40 -6.52
C MET A 1 2.17 -11.31 -6.42
N GLY A 2 2.25 -12.59 -6.80
CA GLY A 2 1.12 -13.53 -6.71
C GLY A 2 0.51 -13.65 -5.30
N PHE A 3 1.34 -13.73 -4.25
CA PHE A 3 0.84 -13.75 -2.87
C PHE A 3 0.04 -12.49 -2.50
N ALA A 4 0.56 -11.30 -2.81
CA ALA A 4 -0.14 -10.04 -2.52
C ALA A 4 -1.46 -9.93 -3.29
N PHE A 5 -1.47 -10.38 -4.55
CA PHE A 5 -2.68 -10.45 -5.36
C PHE A 5 -3.75 -11.33 -4.70
N LEU A 6 -3.39 -12.58 -4.37
CA LEU A 6 -4.33 -13.55 -3.81
C LEU A 6 -4.80 -13.14 -2.40
N ALA A 7 -3.89 -12.72 -1.53
CA ALA A 7 -4.20 -12.34 -0.17
C ALA A 7 -5.13 -11.11 -0.12
N MET A 8 -4.78 -10.06 -0.88
CA MET A 8 -5.53 -8.80 -0.83
C MET A 8 -6.82 -8.86 -1.65
N GLY A 9 -6.82 -9.60 -2.77
CA GLY A 9 -8.05 -9.88 -3.51
C GLY A 9 -9.01 -10.75 -2.70
N GLY A 10 -8.51 -11.78 -2.02
CA GLY A 10 -9.30 -12.61 -1.10
C GLY A 10 -9.88 -11.81 0.07
N TRP A 11 -9.09 -10.91 0.65
CA TRP A 11 -9.59 -9.98 1.67
C TRP A 11 -10.72 -9.09 1.13
N ALA A 12 -10.56 -8.50 -0.05
CA ALA A 12 -11.58 -7.66 -0.65
C ALA A 12 -12.87 -8.43 -0.99
N LEU A 13 -12.75 -9.69 -1.43
CA LEU A 13 -13.89 -10.58 -1.62
C LEU A 13 -14.64 -10.83 -0.30
N PHE A 14 -13.90 -11.14 0.77
CA PHE A 14 -14.46 -11.33 2.11
C PHE A 14 -15.11 -10.05 2.66
N ALA A 15 -14.45 -8.90 2.48
CA ALA A 15 -14.93 -7.61 2.96
C ALA A 15 -16.27 -7.21 2.34
N ASN A 16 -16.53 -7.60 1.09
CA ASN A 16 -17.76 -7.29 0.37
C ASN A 16 -18.74 -8.48 0.27
N SER A 17 -18.45 -9.61 0.91
CA SER A 17 -19.24 -10.85 0.78
C SER A 17 -20.72 -10.71 1.19
N GLY A 18 -21.03 -9.80 2.11
CA GLY A 18 -22.41 -9.49 2.54
C GLY A 18 -23.29 -8.86 1.46
N HIS A 19 -22.69 -8.32 0.39
CA HIS A 19 -23.38 -7.68 -0.74
C HIS A 19 -23.58 -8.61 -1.94
N GLY A 20 -23.24 -9.91 -1.79
CA GLY A 20 -23.34 -10.92 -2.84
C GLY A 20 -22.17 -10.93 -3.81
N LEU A 21 -21.99 -12.05 -4.52
CA LEU A 21 -20.83 -12.28 -5.38
C LEU A 21 -20.72 -11.24 -6.51
N ALA A 22 -21.87 -10.84 -7.09
CA ALA A 22 -21.94 -9.86 -8.18
C ALA A 22 -21.31 -8.50 -7.80
N ALA A 23 -21.44 -8.10 -6.53
CA ALA A 23 -20.86 -6.86 -6.01
C ALA A 23 -19.41 -7.03 -5.51
N ALA A 24 -19.00 -8.26 -5.16
CA ALA A 24 -17.73 -8.52 -4.49
C ALA A 24 -16.57 -8.91 -5.43
N TRP A 25 -16.85 -9.50 -6.61
CA TRP A 25 -15.79 -10.01 -7.49
C TRP A 25 -14.92 -8.90 -8.12
N LEU A 26 -15.52 -7.79 -8.54
CA LEU A 26 -14.80 -6.69 -9.18
C LEU A 26 -13.88 -5.95 -8.18
N PRO A 27 -14.32 -5.62 -6.95
CA PRO A 27 -13.43 -5.15 -5.89
C PRO A 27 -12.29 -6.13 -5.57
N ALA A 28 -12.58 -7.43 -5.55
CA ALA A 28 -11.58 -8.46 -5.28
C ALA A 28 -10.47 -8.51 -6.34
N LEU A 29 -10.85 -8.59 -7.62
CA LEU A 29 -9.90 -8.58 -8.73
C LEU A 29 -9.08 -7.27 -8.75
N SER A 30 -9.76 -6.13 -8.60
CA SER A 30 -9.12 -4.81 -8.60
C SER A 30 -8.11 -4.68 -7.47
N GLN A 31 -8.47 -5.09 -6.25
CA GLN A 31 -7.58 -5.01 -5.09
C GLN A 31 -6.37 -5.93 -5.24
N GLY A 32 -6.55 -7.13 -5.79
CA GLY A 32 -5.46 -8.04 -6.10
C GLY A 32 -4.44 -7.41 -7.06
N VAL A 33 -4.93 -6.85 -8.18
CA VAL A 33 -4.08 -6.17 -9.18
C VAL A 33 -3.34 -4.98 -8.55
N LEU A 34 -4.07 -4.10 -7.86
CA LEU A 34 -3.49 -2.93 -7.20
C LEU A 34 -2.40 -3.33 -6.21
N SER A 35 -2.64 -4.35 -5.37
CA SER A 35 -1.68 -4.83 -4.39
C SER A 35 -0.42 -5.43 -5.04
N GLY A 36 -0.58 -6.14 -6.16
CA GLY A 36 0.55 -6.62 -6.97
C GLY A 36 1.39 -5.47 -7.52
N LEU A 37 0.76 -4.45 -8.10
CA LEU A 37 1.44 -3.27 -8.63
C LEU A 37 2.13 -2.46 -7.53
N ILE A 38 1.45 -2.19 -6.42
CA ILE A 38 2.04 -1.50 -5.26
C ILE A 38 3.29 -2.23 -4.78
N THR A 39 3.24 -3.57 -4.67
CA THR A 39 4.40 -4.37 -4.25
C THR A 39 5.58 -4.22 -5.22
N LEU A 40 5.35 -4.07 -6.53
CA LEU A 40 6.40 -3.85 -7.53
C LEU A 40 7.07 -2.48 -7.38
N VAL A 41 6.29 -1.43 -7.15
CA VAL A 41 6.78 -0.05 -7.25
C VAL A 41 7.18 0.56 -5.90
N LEU A 42 6.58 0.11 -4.79
CA LEU A 42 6.73 0.75 -3.48
C LEU A 42 8.18 0.80 -3.01
N LYS A 43 8.89 -0.33 -3.11
CA LYS A 43 10.32 -0.39 -2.77
C LYS A 43 11.12 0.64 -3.57
N ARG A 44 10.92 0.71 -4.89
CA ARG A 44 11.64 1.62 -5.79
C ARG A 44 11.33 3.07 -5.49
N ALA A 45 10.09 3.39 -5.16
CA ALA A 45 9.70 4.74 -4.73
C ALA A 45 10.42 5.15 -3.44
N LEU A 46 10.50 4.25 -2.46
CA LEU A 46 11.22 4.49 -1.20
C LEU A 46 12.73 4.65 -1.41
N GLU A 47 13.34 3.77 -2.21
CA GLU A 47 14.76 3.87 -2.59
C GLU A 47 15.05 5.21 -3.30
N ALA A 48 14.19 5.62 -4.23
CA ALA A 48 14.35 6.89 -4.95
C ALA A 48 14.27 8.11 -4.00
N MET A 49 13.42 8.06 -2.98
CA MET A 49 13.31 9.14 -1.98
C MET A 49 14.39 9.09 -0.89
N SER A 50 15.08 7.97 -0.77
CA SER A 50 16.13 7.78 0.22
C SER A 50 17.22 8.84 0.07
N GLY A 51 17.61 9.48 1.18
CA GLY A 51 18.68 10.49 1.19
C GLY A 51 18.28 11.86 0.65
N ARG A 52 17.05 12.04 0.15
CA ARG A 52 16.52 13.35 -0.25
C ARG A 52 16.10 14.21 0.95
N PHE A 53 15.97 13.62 2.13
CA PHE A 53 15.53 14.29 3.34
C PHE A 53 16.59 14.19 4.45
N PRO A 54 16.89 15.28 5.17
CA PRO A 54 17.89 15.27 6.21
C PRO A 54 17.35 14.69 7.54
N GLY A 55 18.25 14.10 8.33
CA GLY A 55 18.02 13.76 9.73
C GLY A 55 16.75 12.94 9.97
N VAL A 56 15.94 13.33 10.97
CA VAL A 56 14.72 12.61 11.36
C VAL A 56 13.67 12.55 10.24
N LEU A 57 13.68 13.51 9.30
CA LEU A 57 12.71 13.55 8.20
C LEU A 57 12.90 12.38 7.22
N SER A 58 14.12 11.84 7.11
CA SER A 58 14.41 10.64 6.30
C SER A 58 13.63 9.39 6.78
N TYR A 59 13.23 9.35 8.04
CA TYR A 59 12.44 8.24 8.61
C TYR A 59 10.94 8.41 8.38
N ALA A 60 10.44 9.65 8.33
CA ALA A 60 9.00 9.95 8.38
C ALA A 60 8.41 10.33 7.02
N LEU A 61 9.12 11.12 6.20
CA LEU A 61 8.55 11.65 4.96
C LEU A 61 8.35 10.58 3.87
N PRO A 62 9.32 9.69 3.57
CA PRO A 62 9.11 8.63 2.58
C PRO A 62 7.90 7.72 2.87
N PRO A 63 7.70 7.21 4.11
CA PRO A 63 6.52 6.40 4.40
C PRO A 63 5.23 7.21 4.41
N ALA A 64 5.23 8.47 4.88
CA ALA A 64 4.02 9.31 4.85
C ALA A 64 3.55 9.60 3.41
N ILE A 65 4.48 9.94 2.51
CA ILE A 65 4.18 10.21 1.10
C ILE A 65 3.63 8.95 0.43
N THR A 66 4.29 7.81 0.59
CA THR A 66 3.85 6.55 -0.03
C THR A 66 2.53 6.06 0.56
N ALA A 67 2.33 6.15 1.88
CA ALA A 67 1.06 5.80 2.51
C ALA A 67 -0.09 6.69 2.00
N GLY A 68 0.13 7.99 1.87
CA GLY A 68 -0.86 8.92 1.29
C GLY A 68 -1.19 8.60 -0.17
N ALA A 69 -0.16 8.34 -0.99
CA ALA A 69 -0.35 7.98 -2.39
C ALA A 69 -1.11 6.66 -2.55
N VAL A 70 -0.77 5.63 -1.76
CA VAL A 70 -1.48 4.34 -1.77
C VAL A 70 -2.92 4.52 -1.30
N LEU A 71 -3.17 5.29 -0.23
CA LEU A 71 -4.53 5.55 0.25
C LEU A 71 -5.39 6.20 -0.84
N LEU A 72 -4.86 7.26 -1.46
CA LEU A 72 -5.55 7.99 -2.51
C LEU A 72 -5.85 7.09 -3.70
N LEU A 73 -4.87 6.29 -4.15
CA LEU A 73 -5.03 5.34 -5.25
C LEU A 73 -6.14 4.32 -4.94
N LEU A 74 -6.04 3.64 -3.80
CA LEU A 74 -7.00 2.60 -3.39
C LEU A 74 -8.41 3.18 -3.24
N ALA A 75 -8.55 4.29 -2.52
CA ALA A 75 -9.84 4.94 -2.31
C ALA A 75 -10.47 5.41 -3.63
N SER A 76 -9.67 6.00 -4.53
CA SER A 76 -10.17 6.49 -5.82
C SER A 76 -10.65 5.36 -6.71
N VAL A 77 -9.87 4.28 -6.85
CA VAL A 77 -10.26 3.13 -7.69
C VAL A 77 -11.52 2.46 -7.11
N HIS A 78 -11.55 2.19 -5.81
CA HIS A 78 -12.71 1.54 -5.19
C HIS A 78 -13.98 2.40 -5.25
N LYS A 79 -13.84 3.73 -5.16
CA LYS A 79 -14.95 4.66 -5.38
C LYS A 79 -15.45 4.62 -6.84
N LEU A 80 -14.54 4.61 -7.81
CA LEU A 80 -14.89 4.60 -9.25
C LEU A 80 -15.59 3.31 -9.68
N ILE A 81 -15.21 2.16 -9.12
CA ILE A 81 -15.83 0.86 -9.45
C ILE A 81 -17.06 0.55 -8.58
N GLY A 82 -17.49 1.48 -7.72
CA GLY A 82 -18.70 1.32 -6.89
C GLY A 82 -18.55 0.24 -5.82
N THR A 83 -17.36 0.10 -5.21
CA THR A 83 -17.14 -0.88 -4.13
C THR A 83 -18.04 -0.56 -2.93
N PRO A 84 -18.86 -1.52 -2.45
CA PRO A 84 -19.77 -1.28 -1.33
C PRO A 84 -19.04 -0.90 -0.03
N GLU A 85 -18.05 -1.70 0.37
CA GLU A 85 -17.36 -1.56 1.66
C GLU A 85 -15.94 -1.00 1.49
N ILE A 86 -15.81 0.24 0.99
CA ILE A 86 -14.50 0.84 0.64
C ILE A 86 -13.53 0.79 1.82
N LEU A 87 -13.92 1.30 2.99
CA LEU A 87 -13.04 1.39 4.16
C LEU A 87 -12.52 0.00 4.58
N ARG A 88 -13.42 -0.98 4.69
CA ARG A 88 -13.05 -2.37 5.03
C ARG A 88 -12.16 -3.00 3.96
N THR A 89 -12.42 -2.70 2.70
CA THR A 89 -11.67 -3.23 1.54
C THR A 89 -10.21 -2.74 1.53
N ILE A 90 -9.98 -1.48 1.87
CA ILE A 90 -8.64 -0.87 1.77
C ILE A 90 -7.85 -0.89 3.08
N ALA A 91 -8.50 -1.06 4.24
CA ALA A 91 -7.86 -0.98 5.55
C ALA A 91 -6.65 -1.92 5.70
N VAL A 92 -6.81 -3.20 5.35
CA VAL A 92 -5.73 -4.18 5.47
C VAL A 92 -4.60 -3.92 4.47
N PRO A 93 -4.85 -3.81 3.15
CA PRO A 93 -3.79 -3.54 2.16
C PRO A 93 -3.03 -2.23 2.43
N TRP A 94 -3.73 -1.17 2.82
CA TRP A 94 -3.12 0.11 3.16
C TRP A 94 -2.26 0.01 4.43
N SER A 95 -2.73 -0.68 5.47
CA SER A 95 -1.95 -0.84 6.71
C SER A 95 -0.67 -1.66 6.48
N VAL A 96 -0.77 -2.75 5.72
CA VAL A 96 0.39 -3.62 5.40
C VAL A 96 1.43 -2.86 4.59
N SER A 97 1.01 -2.13 3.54
CA SER A 97 1.93 -1.33 2.71
C SER A 97 2.56 -0.18 3.51
N THR A 98 1.79 0.49 4.37
CA THR A 98 2.30 1.56 5.24
C THR A 98 3.31 1.04 6.25
N LEU A 99 3.02 -0.09 6.91
CA LEU A 99 3.95 -0.71 7.86
C LEU A 99 5.25 -1.14 7.17
N TYR A 100 5.15 -1.76 5.99
CA TYR A 100 6.31 -2.08 5.17
C TYR A 100 7.13 -0.82 4.86
N ALA A 101 6.48 0.26 4.43
CA ALA A 101 7.15 1.50 4.09
C ALA A 101 7.88 2.14 5.29
N ILE A 102 7.28 2.11 6.48
CA ILE A 102 7.89 2.61 7.72
C ILE A 102 9.16 1.81 8.04
N ILE A 103 9.06 0.48 8.08
CA ILE A 103 10.19 -0.39 8.42
C ILE A 103 11.31 -0.22 7.39
N TYR A 104 10.97 -0.27 6.11
CA TYR A 104 11.95 -0.18 5.03
C TYR A 104 12.66 1.18 4.99
N SER A 105 11.90 2.28 5.15
CA SER A 105 12.49 3.63 5.22
C SER A 105 13.41 3.78 6.43
N ALA A 106 13.04 3.22 7.58
CA ALA A 106 13.91 3.23 8.76
C ALA A 106 15.22 2.44 8.53
N THR A 107 15.17 1.33 7.78
CA THR A 107 16.40 0.59 7.42
C THR A 107 17.31 1.40 6.50
N LEU A 108 16.74 2.10 5.50
CA LEU A 108 17.49 2.95 4.58
C LEU A 108 18.13 4.15 5.31
N ALA A 109 17.35 4.87 6.12
CA ALA A 109 17.81 6.03 6.87
C ALA A 109 18.94 5.69 7.86
N ARG A 110 18.86 4.53 8.52
CA ARG A 110 19.95 4.02 9.39
C ARG A 110 21.22 3.72 8.59
N GLY A 111 21.09 3.11 7.40
CA GLY A 111 22.23 2.84 6.51
C GLY A 111 22.96 4.13 6.09
N GLN A 112 22.20 5.18 5.79
CA GLN A 112 22.74 6.49 5.42
C GLN A 112 23.46 7.18 6.58
N THR A 113 22.87 7.12 7.78
CA THR A 113 23.50 7.70 8.97
C THR A 113 24.82 7.01 9.30
N LYS A 114 24.92 5.69 9.08
CA LYS A 114 26.18 4.95 9.25
C LYS A 114 27.24 5.34 8.20
N ALA A 115 26.85 5.55 6.95
CA ALA A 115 27.78 5.92 5.89
C ALA A 115 28.30 7.37 6.01
N ALA A 116 27.59 8.24 6.72
CA ALA A 116 27.97 9.64 6.96
C ALA A 116 28.83 9.85 8.22
N ARG A 117 29.12 8.80 8.99
CA ARG A 117 30.01 8.79 10.16
C ARG A 117 31.34 8.15 9.80
#